data_AF-A0A538RW18-F1
#
_entry.id   AF-A0A538RW18-F1
#
_cell.length_a   1.000
_cell.length_b   1.000
_cell.length_c   1.000
_cell.angle_alpha   90.00
_cell.angle_beta   90.00
_cell.angle_gamma   90.00
#
_symmetry.space_group_name_H-M   'P 1'
#
loop_
_entity.id
_entity.type
_entity.pdbx_description
1 polymer ?
#
loop_
_entity_poly.entity_id
_entity_poly.type
_entity_poly.pdbx_seq_one_letter_code
_entity_poly.pdbx_strand_id
1 'polypeptide(L)'
;MNCQQVRAQLAELLYGDVAPLEKMEAEKHLTCCAECNSEYRALANVRRLLDLPKAPASGAGLPGVYRLLAERQAARVRRWRRVASSLGGLAALLAVFALGVRLEARVEQGQFVVRWGSPPERTVNRQDETPASKLFKAPPHEPVSARALEDQLHTVSKILHALADDLRELERREQVGAADVHARLKEIQEHNLRRFAALERNLEALYVTSQKGE
;
A
#
# COMPACT_ATOMS: atom_id res chain seq x y z
N MET A 1 58.65 13.55 -1.15
CA MET A 1 57.41 12.76 -1.20
C MET A 1 57.38 11.82 -2.40
N ASN A 2 56.98 10.56 -2.20
CA ASN A 2 56.70 9.61 -3.28
C ASN A 2 55.20 9.66 -3.67
N CYS A 3 54.83 9.10 -4.82
CA CYS A 3 53.44 9.13 -5.32
C CYS A 3 52.46 8.44 -4.37
N GLN A 4 52.89 7.41 -3.65
CA GLN A 4 52.04 6.65 -2.72
C GLN A 4 51.64 7.49 -1.50
N GLN A 5 52.59 8.25 -0.94
CA GLN A 5 52.36 9.19 0.16
C GLN A 5 51.40 10.31 -0.27
N VAL A 6 51.62 10.90 -1.45
CA VAL A 6 50.75 11.96 -1.97
C VAL A 6 49.34 11.42 -2.19
N ARG A 7 49.19 10.24 -2.82
CA ARG A 7 47.90 9.57 -3.03
C ARG A 7 47.13 9.33 -1.72
N ALA A 8 47.82 8.90 -0.66
CA ALA A 8 47.21 8.71 0.65
C ALA A 8 46.68 10.04 1.25
N GLN A 9 47.37 11.16 0.97
CA GLN A 9 47.03 12.48 1.51
C GLN A 9 46.12 13.33 0.60
N LEU A 10 45.75 12.87 -0.61
CA LEU A 10 44.93 13.67 -1.55
C LEU A 10 43.56 14.06 -0.96
N ALA A 11 42.92 13.15 -0.22
CA ALA A 11 41.63 13.41 0.40
C ALA A 11 41.77 14.47 1.50
N GLU A 12 42.73 14.31 2.41
CA GLU A 12 43.01 15.26 3.49
C GLU A 12 43.38 16.64 2.93
N LEU A 13 44.17 16.68 1.85
CA LEU A 13 44.56 17.91 1.15
C LEU A 13 43.34 18.64 0.57
N LEU A 14 42.33 17.90 0.09
CA LEU A 14 41.09 18.46 -0.44
C LEU A 14 40.20 19.05 0.66
N TYR A 15 40.19 18.44 1.85
CA TYR A 15 39.45 18.92 3.01
C TYR A 15 40.19 19.99 3.83
N GLY A 16 41.49 20.16 3.60
CA GLY A 16 42.34 21.11 4.31
C GLY A 16 42.86 20.59 5.65
N ASP A 17 42.82 19.28 5.88
CA ASP A 17 43.17 18.62 7.14
C ASP A 17 44.67 18.23 7.22
N VAL A 18 45.49 18.70 6.28
CA VAL A 18 46.93 18.40 6.20
C VAL A 18 47.76 19.51 6.84
N ALA A 19 48.84 19.14 7.54
CA ALA A 19 49.77 20.10 8.11
C ALA A 19 50.36 21.05 7.02
N PRO A 20 50.63 22.35 7.31
CA PRO A 20 51.05 23.32 6.30
C PRO A 20 52.31 22.92 5.52
N LEU A 21 53.26 22.25 6.18
CA LEU A 21 54.50 21.81 5.56
C LEU A 21 54.27 20.66 4.57
N GLU A 22 53.46 19.67 4.96
CA GLU A 22 53.08 18.54 4.10
C GLU A 22 52.22 19.00 2.92
N LYS A 23 51.34 19.98 3.15
CA LYS A 23 50.56 20.62 2.09
C LYS A 23 51.46 21.23 1.00
N MET A 24 52.50 21.98 1.39
CA MET A 24 53.44 22.57 0.43
C MET A 24 54.21 21.49 -0.36
N GLU A 25 54.63 20.41 0.31
CA GLU A 25 55.32 19.30 -0.36
C GLU A 25 54.40 18.56 -1.34
N ALA A 26 53.14 18.33 -0.96
CA ALA A 26 52.13 17.71 -1.81
C ALA A 26 51.80 18.60 -3.02
N GLU A 27 51.58 19.90 -2.82
CA GLU A 27 51.35 20.87 -3.90
C GLU A 27 52.53 20.92 -4.88
N LYS A 28 53.77 20.91 -4.38
CA LYS A 28 54.97 20.81 -5.23
C LYS A 28 55.04 19.49 -6.01
N HIS A 29 54.56 18.39 -5.44
CA HIS A 29 54.51 17.13 -6.18
C HIS A 29 53.43 17.14 -7.27
N LEU A 30 52.26 17.72 -6.99
CA LEU A 30 51.15 17.83 -7.95
C LEU A 30 51.51 18.67 -9.18
N THR A 31 52.44 19.63 -9.08
CA THR A 31 52.94 20.37 -10.26
C THR A 31 53.90 19.55 -11.13
N CYS A 32 54.63 18.59 -10.54
CA CYS A 32 55.60 17.76 -11.26
C CYS A 32 55.03 16.42 -11.76
N CYS A 33 53.98 15.89 -11.14
CA CYS A 33 53.42 14.56 -11.43
C CYS A 33 52.02 14.66 -12.05
N ALA A 34 51.91 14.38 -13.35
CA ALA A 34 50.65 14.46 -14.09
C ALA A 34 49.58 13.47 -13.58
N GLU A 35 49.97 12.26 -13.20
CA GLU A 35 49.05 11.24 -12.69
C GLU A 35 48.38 11.70 -11.38
N CYS A 36 49.18 12.09 -10.39
CA CYS A 36 48.67 12.56 -9.10
C CYS A 36 47.80 13.82 -9.25
N ASN A 37 48.15 14.73 -10.17
CA ASN A 37 47.33 15.91 -10.48
C ASN A 37 45.97 15.53 -11.10
N SER A 38 45.94 14.54 -11.99
CA SER A 38 44.69 14.09 -12.60
C SER A 38 43.73 13.48 -11.56
N GLU A 39 44.26 12.72 -10.60
CA GLU A 39 43.49 12.15 -9.49
C GLU A 39 42.96 13.22 -8.55
N TYR A 40 43.82 14.18 -8.17
CA TYR A 40 43.41 15.31 -7.36
C TYR A 40 42.26 16.10 -8.01
N ARG A 41 42.36 16.35 -9.33
CA ARG A 41 41.29 17.02 -10.09
C ARG A 41 40.01 16.21 -10.15
N ALA A 42 40.10 14.88 -10.30
CA ALA A 42 38.94 14.00 -10.29
C ALA A 42 38.21 14.06 -8.94
N LEU A 43 38.93 13.98 -7.82
CA LEU A 43 38.37 14.11 -6.48
C LEU A 43 37.76 15.50 -6.24
N ALA A 44 38.44 16.57 -6.66
CA ALA A 44 37.93 17.93 -6.56
C ALA A 44 36.63 18.14 -7.37
N ASN A 45 36.50 17.48 -8.51
CA ASN A 45 35.28 17.52 -9.31
C ASN A 45 34.11 16.81 -8.61
N VAL A 46 34.34 15.63 -8.03
CA VAL A 46 33.32 14.93 -7.24
C VAL A 46 32.88 15.79 -6.06
N ARG A 47 33.81 16.42 -5.35
CA ARG A 47 33.49 17.33 -4.25
C ARG A 47 32.63 18.50 -4.72
N ARG A 48 32.98 19.12 -5.85
CA ARG A 48 32.17 20.18 -6.46
C ARG A 48 30.75 19.71 -6.77
N LEU A 49 30.59 18.51 -7.31
CA LEU A 49 29.28 17.91 -7.61
C LEU A 49 28.44 17.65 -6.35
N LEU A 50 29.09 17.34 -5.22
CA LEU A 50 28.42 17.17 -3.94
C LEU A 50 28.10 18.50 -3.25
N ASP A 51 28.93 19.52 -3.45
CA ASP A 51 28.73 20.87 -2.93
C ASP A 51 27.72 21.68 -3.76
N LEU A 52 27.37 21.21 -4.96
CA LEU A 52 26.29 21.81 -5.73
C LEU A 52 25.03 21.84 -4.85
N PRO A 53 24.40 23.01 -4.66
CA PRO A 53 23.22 23.13 -3.84
C PRO A 53 22.21 22.12 -4.37
N LYS A 54 21.78 21.21 -3.48
CA LYS A 54 20.80 20.18 -3.80
C LYS A 54 19.68 20.87 -4.56
N ALA A 55 19.49 20.48 -5.82
CA ALA A 55 18.49 21.08 -6.70
C ALA A 55 17.19 21.21 -5.90
N PRO A 56 16.51 22.38 -5.94
CA PRO A 56 15.31 22.59 -5.15
C PRO A 56 14.41 21.41 -5.41
N ALA A 57 14.15 20.62 -4.37
CA ALA A 57 13.36 19.41 -4.46
C ALA A 57 12.11 19.83 -5.21
N SER A 58 11.99 19.37 -6.46
CA SER A 58 10.88 19.74 -7.31
C SER A 58 9.65 19.46 -6.48
N GLY A 59 8.89 20.51 -6.21
CA GLY A 59 7.74 20.50 -5.32
C GLY A 59 6.60 19.68 -5.90
N ALA A 60 6.85 18.43 -6.28
CA ALA A 60 5.83 17.40 -6.22
C ALA A 60 5.49 17.29 -4.74
N GLY A 61 4.54 18.14 -4.32
CA GLY A 61 4.12 18.28 -2.93
C GLY A 61 3.69 16.93 -2.40
N LEU A 62 4.62 16.20 -1.80
CA LEU A 62 4.37 15.01 -0.99
C LEU A 62 3.18 15.25 -0.05
N PRO A 63 3.03 16.42 0.61
CA PRO A 63 1.86 16.69 1.44
C PRO A 63 0.54 16.64 0.66
N GLY A 64 0.52 17.08 -0.60
CA GLY A 64 -0.64 17.03 -1.47
C GLY A 64 -1.02 15.61 -1.88
N VAL A 65 -0.02 14.78 -2.20
CA VAL A 65 -0.23 13.36 -2.51
C VAL A 65 -0.78 12.60 -1.30
N TYR A 66 -0.22 12.83 -0.11
CA TYR A 66 -0.70 12.22 1.14
C TYR A 66 -2.12 12.67 1.49
N ARG A 67 -2.45 13.96 1.31
CA ARG A 67 -3.83 14.46 1.50
C ARG A 67 -4.82 13.78 0.56
N LEU A 68 -4.47 13.64 -0.72
CA LEU A 68 -5.33 13.00 -1.71
C LEU A 68 -5.60 11.52 -1.36
N LEU A 69 -4.58 10.81 -0.87
CA LEU A 69 -4.72 9.43 -0.40
C LEU A 69 -5.57 9.33 0.87
N ALA A 70 -5.36 10.23 1.84
CA ALA A 70 -6.13 10.27 3.08
C ALA A 70 -7.62 10.55 2.82
N GLU A 71 -7.95 11.47 1.91
CA GLU A 71 -9.34 11.77 1.52
C GLU A 71 -10.03 10.56 0.88
N ARG A 72 -9.33 9.83 0.00
CA ARG A 72 -9.85 8.60 -0.61
C ARG A 72 -10.12 7.51 0.43
N GLN A 73 -9.20 7.32 1.38
CA GLN A 73 -9.37 6.36 2.47
C GLN A 73 -10.56 6.74 3.37
N ALA A 74 -10.68 8.01 3.76
CA ALA A 74 -11.79 8.48 4.58
C ALA A 74 -13.15 8.29 3.87
N ALA A 75 -13.22 8.55 2.57
CA ALA A 75 -14.43 8.29 1.78
C ALA A 75 -14.78 6.80 1.67
N ARG A 76 -13.77 5.91 1.63
CA ARG A 76 -13.96 4.46 1.64
C ARG A 76 -14.50 4.00 2.99
N VAL A 77 -13.87 4.39 4.10
CA VAL A 77 -14.32 4.05 5.47
C VAL A 77 -15.75 4.51 5.72
N ARG A 78 -16.14 5.72 5.29
CA ARG A 78 -17.52 6.20 5.42
C ARG A 78 -18.53 5.34 4.66
N ARG A 79 -18.18 4.88 3.45
CA ARG A 79 -19.04 3.97 2.66
C ARG A 79 -19.19 2.61 3.34
N TRP A 80 -18.09 2.02 3.79
CA TRP A 80 -18.10 0.75 4.51
C TRP A 80 -18.85 0.82 5.84
N ARG A 81 -18.75 1.94 6.56
CA ARG A 81 -19.51 2.15 7.80
C ARG A 81 -21.02 2.13 7.56
N ARG A 82 -21.50 2.75 6.47
CA ARG A 82 -22.94 2.71 6.12
C ARG A 82 -23.40 1.30 5.77
N VAL A 83 -22.61 0.56 5.00
CA VAL A 83 -22.92 -0.84 4.62
C VAL A 83 -22.90 -1.75 5.85
N ALA A 84 -21.92 -1.61 6.74
CA ALA A 84 -21.83 -2.37 7.98
C ALA A 84 -23.02 -2.07 8.92
N SER A 85 -23.44 -0.80 9.03
CA SER A 85 -24.62 -0.43 9.81
C SER A 85 -25.92 -1.00 9.24
N SER A 86 -26.10 -1.03 7.91
CA SER A 86 -27.29 -1.64 7.30
C SER A 86 -27.31 -3.17 7.51
N LEU A 87 -26.16 -3.82 7.42
CA LEU A 87 -26.07 -5.27 7.60
C LEU A 87 -26.27 -5.68 9.08
N GLY A 88 -25.68 -4.92 10.01
CA GLY A 88 -25.85 -5.12 11.44
C GLY A 88 -27.29 -4.86 11.92
N GLY A 89 -27.94 -3.82 11.39
CA GLY A 89 -29.35 -3.53 11.67
C GLY A 89 -30.28 -4.65 11.21
N LEU A 90 -30.04 -5.22 10.02
CA LEU A 90 -30.82 -6.34 9.50
C LEU A 90 -30.65 -7.59 10.37
N ALA A 91 -29.42 -7.91 10.80
CA ALA A 91 -29.15 -9.04 11.67
C ALA A 91 -29.80 -8.90 13.05
N ALA A 92 -29.78 -7.69 13.64
CA ALA A 92 -30.45 -7.42 14.91
C ALA A 92 -31.97 -7.55 14.80
N LEU A 93 -32.58 -7.02 13.72
CA LEU A 93 -34.01 -7.16 13.46
C LEU A 93 -34.42 -8.62 13.26
N LEU A 94 -33.63 -9.41 12.52
CA LEU A 94 -33.87 -10.84 12.35
C LEU A 94 -33.78 -11.59 13.68
N ALA A 95 -32.81 -11.26 14.53
CA ALA A 95 -32.68 -11.87 15.86
C ALA A 95 -33.87 -11.53 16.76
N VAL A 96 -34.32 -10.27 16.78
CA VAL A 96 -35.49 -9.83 17.55
C VAL A 96 -36.77 -10.49 17.03
N PHE A 97 -36.95 -10.56 15.71
CA PHE A 97 -38.10 -11.23 15.10
C PHE A 97 -38.13 -12.73 15.42
N ALA A 98 -36.99 -13.42 15.33
CA ALA A 98 -36.87 -14.82 15.70
C ALA A 98 -37.17 -15.07 17.19
N LEU A 99 -36.75 -14.16 18.09
CA LEU A 99 -37.09 -14.25 19.51
C LEU A 99 -38.57 -13.94 19.78
N GLY A 100 -39.13 -12.93 19.11
CA GLY A 100 -40.51 -12.49 19.32
C GLY A 100 -41.55 -13.54 18.91
N VAL A 101 -41.30 -14.29 17.84
CA VAL A 101 -42.21 -15.35 17.35
C VAL A 101 -42.20 -16.58 18.29
N ARG A 102 -41.20 -16.73 19.17
CA ARG A 102 -41.08 -17.87 20.10
C ARG A 102 -41.50 -17.58 21.55
N LEU A 103 -42.02 -16.39 21.83
CA LEU A 103 -42.28 -15.92 23.19
C LEU A 103 -43.79 -15.77 23.44
N GLU A 104 -44.43 -16.83 23.92
CA GLU A 104 -45.80 -16.77 24.45
C GLU A 104 -45.75 -16.50 25.96
N ALA A 105 -46.04 -15.25 26.35
CA ALA A 105 -46.26 -14.90 27.75
C ALA A 105 -47.74 -15.09 28.08
N ARG A 106 -48.07 -16.10 28.88
CA ARG A 106 -49.41 -16.24 29.48
C ARG A 106 -49.36 -15.78 30.93
N VAL A 107 -50.30 -14.90 31.28
CA VAL A 107 -50.52 -14.43 32.64
C VAL A 107 -51.81 -15.07 33.14
N GLU A 108 -51.70 -16.08 34.01
CA GLU A 108 -52.85 -16.67 34.71
C GLU A 108 -52.59 -16.66 36.23
N GLN A 109 -53.57 -16.14 36.97
CA GLN A 109 -53.76 -16.23 38.43
C GLN A 109 -52.46 -16.25 39.27
N GLY A 110 -51.66 -15.17 39.19
CA GLY A 110 -50.55 -14.92 40.11
C GLY A 110 -49.20 -15.54 39.74
N GLN A 111 -49.06 -16.21 38.58
CA GLN A 111 -47.76 -16.64 38.06
C GLN A 111 -47.50 -16.08 36.66
N PHE A 112 -46.36 -15.42 36.50
CA PHE A 112 -45.83 -14.99 35.22
C PHE A 112 -44.95 -16.11 34.64
N VAL A 113 -45.48 -16.85 33.66
CA VAL A 113 -44.73 -17.95 33.03
C VAL A 113 -44.31 -17.49 31.64
N VAL A 114 -43.03 -17.15 31.49
CA VAL A 114 -42.41 -16.96 30.17
C VAL A 114 -42.03 -18.32 29.63
N ARG A 115 -42.68 -18.76 28.54
CA ARG A 115 -42.41 -20.05 27.91
C ARG A 115 -41.70 -19.83 26.58
N TRP A 116 -40.57 -20.52 26.43
CA TRP A 116 -39.80 -20.59 25.19
C TRP A 116 -40.09 -21.94 24.54
N GLY A 117 -40.75 -21.96 23.37
CA GLY A 117 -40.97 -23.17 22.56
C GLY A 117 -42.42 -23.73 22.52
N SER A 118 -42.66 -24.64 21.58
CA SER A 118 -43.99 -25.18 21.22
C SER A 118 -44.66 -25.96 22.36
N PRO A 119 -46.01 -25.97 22.44
CA PRO A 119 -46.73 -26.55 23.56
C PRO A 119 -46.47 -28.06 23.67
N PRO A 120 -46.07 -28.59 24.85
CA PRO A 120 -46.16 -30.03 25.06
C PRO A 120 -47.65 -30.41 25.11
N GLU A 121 -48.03 -31.38 24.28
CA GLU A 121 -49.31 -32.07 24.42
C GLU A 121 -49.46 -32.53 25.87
N ARG A 122 -50.52 -32.06 26.55
CA ARG A 122 -50.86 -32.49 27.91
C ARG A 122 -51.33 -33.95 27.84
N THR A 123 -50.39 -34.90 27.93
CA THR A 123 -50.74 -36.23 28.41
C THR A 123 -50.78 -36.15 29.94
N VAL A 124 -51.99 -35.99 30.47
CA VAL A 124 -52.25 -36.28 31.89
C VAL A 124 -51.99 -37.78 32.06
N ASN A 125 -50.84 -38.14 32.62
CA ASN A 125 -50.72 -39.46 33.23
C ASN A 125 -49.99 -39.36 34.57
N ARG A 126 -50.75 -39.73 35.58
CA ARG A 126 -50.44 -39.79 37.00
C ARG A 126 -49.92 -41.19 37.26
N GLN A 127 -48.64 -41.35 37.58
CA GLN A 127 -48.11 -42.39 38.49
C GLN A 127 -46.57 -42.35 38.56
N ASP A 128 -46.09 -42.08 39.78
CA ASP A 128 -45.06 -42.78 40.56
C ASP A 128 -43.61 -43.00 40.06
N GLU A 129 -42.71 -42.54 40.95
CA GLU A 129 -41.45 -43.15 41.41
C GLU A 129 -40.10 -42.99 40.66
N THR A 130 -39.19 -42.32 41.40
CA THR A 130 -37.71 -42.42 41.49
C THR A 130 -36.78 -41.84 40.40
N PRO A 131 -35.65 -41.21 40.80
CA PRO A 131 -34.82 -40.40 39.92
C PRO A 131 -33.74 -41.26 39.24
N ALA A 132 -34.04 -41.80 38.06
CA ALA A 132 -33.00 -42.31 37.17
C ALA A 132 -32.37 -41.13 36.41
N SER A 133 -31.05 -41.01 36.50
CA SER A 133 -30.21 -40.01 35.84
C SER A 133 -30.57 -39.88 34.36
N LYS A 134 -31.09 -38.70 33.98
CA LYS A 134 -31.33 -38.38 32.58
C LYS A 134 -29.98 -38.04 31.94
N LEU A 135 -29.39 -39.08 31.32
CA LEU A 135 -28.46 -38.97 30.21
C LEU A 135 -28.82 -37.74 29.35
N PHE A 136 -27.86 -36.85 29.22
CA PHE A 136 -27.92 -35.68 28.34
C PHE A 136 -28.14 -36.20 26.90
N LYS A 137 -29.39 -36.20 26.43
CA LYS A 137 -29.68 -36.39 25.01
C LYS A 137 -29.32 -35.09 24.31
N ALA A 138 -28.30 -35.15 23.45
CA ALA A 138 -27.98 -34.07 22.52
C ALA A 138 -29.27 -33.62 21.80
N PRO A 139 -29.48 -32.31 21.62
CA PRO A 139 -30.68 -31.80 20.98
C PRO A 139 -30.81 -32.39 19.56
N PRO A 140 -32.02 -32.77 19.13
CA PRO A 140 -32.23 -33.24 17.77
C PRO A 140 -31.96 -32.05 16.83
N HIS A 141 -30.87 -32.13 16.07
CA HIS A 141 -30.64 -31.21 14.96
C HIS A 141 -31.83 -31.37 13.99
N GLU A 142 -32.65 -30.34 13.84
CA GLU A 142 -33.66 -30.30 12.78
C GLU A 142 -32.94 -30.57 11.44
N PRO A 143 -33.41 -31.52 10.62
CA PRO A 143 -32.78 -31.80 9.35
C PRO A 143 -32.93 -30.54 8.49
N VAL A 144 -31.84 -29.79 8.34
CA VAL A 144 -31.75 -28.70 7.38
C VAL A 144 -32.15 -29.29 6.03
N SER A 145 -33.28 -28.83 5.49
CA SER A 145 -33.78 -29.36 4.23
C SER A 145 -32.70 -29.17 3.16
N ALA A 146 -32.46 -30.20 2.35
CA ALA A 146 -31.43 -30.16 1.30
C ALA A 146 -31.55 -28.91 0.41
N ARG A 147 -32.80 -28.47 0.17
CA ARG A 147 -33.12 -27.25 -0.58
C ARG A 147 -32.55 -25.97 0.07
N ALA A 148 -32.68 -25.81 1.38
CA ALA A 148 -32.16 -24.63 2.08
C ALA A 148 -30.62 -24.55 2.06
N LEU A 149 -29.96 -25.72 2.10
CA LEU A 149 -28.50 -25.80 1.96
C LEU A 149 -28.06 -25.50 0.52
N GLU A 150 -28.79 -26.00 -0.48
CA GLU A 150 -28.56 -25.69 -1.90
C GLU A 150 -28.73 -24.19 -2.19
N ASP A 151 -29.76 -23.55 -1.64
CA ASP A 151 -29.98 -22.10 -1.80
C ASP A 151 -28.86 -21.27 -1.16
N GLN A 152 -28.37 -21.68 0.02
CA GLN A 152 -27.22 -21.04 0.66
C GLN A 152 -25.94 -21.23 -0.15
N LEU A 153 -25.67 -22.43 -0.66
CA LEU A 153 -24.51 -22.71 -1.51
C LEU A 153 -24.58 -21.92 -2.82
N HIS A 154 -25.77 -21.82 -3.42
CA HIS A 154 -25.98 -21.03 -4.63
C HIS A 154 -25.74 -19.54 -4.38
N THR A 155 -26.19 -19.02 -3.23
CA THR A 155 -25.98 -17.62 -2.84
C THR A 155 -24.49 -17.32 -2.62
N VAL A 156 -23.77 -18.19 -1.90
CA VAL A 156 -22.32 -18.04 -1.67
C VAL A 156 -21.57 -18.14 -2.99
N SER A 157 -21.91 -19.10 -3.85
CA SER A 157 -21.31 -19.24 -5.18
C SER A 157 -21.49 -17.96 -6.00
N LYS A 158 -22.69 -17.38 -6.02
CA LYS A 158 -22.96 -16.13 -6.75
C LYS A 158 -22.12 -14.96 -6.22
N ILE A 159 -21.95 -14.86 -4.90
CA ILE A 159 -21.12 -13.83 -4.27
C ILE A 159 -19.65 -14.03 -4.64
N LEU A 160 -19.14 -15.27 -4.59
CA LEU A 160 -17.75 -15.58 -4.96
C LEU A 160 -17.47 -15.25 -6.42
N HIS A 161 -18.40 -15.55 -7.33
CA HIS A 161 -18.26 -15.19 -8.74
C HIS A 161 -18.27 -13.67 -8.94
N ALA A 162 -19.17 -12.94 -8.29
CA ALA A 162 -19.21 -11.49 -8.36
C ALA A 162 -17.91 -10.84 -7.83
N LEU A 163 -17.33 -11.38 -6.75
CA LEU A 163 -16.03 -10.94 -6.21
C LEU A 163 -14.87 -11.26 -7.16
N ALA A 164 -14.86 -12.46 -7.76
CA ALA A 164 -13.84 -12.84 -8.74
C ALA A 164 -13.86 -11.93 -9.97
N ASP A 165 -15.06 -11.56 -10.44
CA ASP A 165 -15.21 -10.63 -11.57
C ASP A 165 -14.75 -9.22 -11.21
N ASP A 166 -15.06 -8.72 -10.01
CA ASP A 166 -14.61 -7.39 -9.55
C ASP A 166 -13.08 -7.32 -9.41
N LEU A 167 -12.44 -8.40 -8.92
CA LEU A 167 -10.99 -8.50 -8.85
C LEU A 167 -10.34 -8.50 -10.23
N ARG A 168 -10.91 -9.23 -11.20
CA ARG A 168 -10.42 -9.23 -12.60
C ARG A 168 -10.56 -7.86 -13.25
N GLU A 169 -11.64 -7.14 -12.96
CA GLU A 169 -11.85 -5.77 -13.44
C GLU A 169 -10.83 -4.81 -12.83
N LEU A 170 -10.54 -4.94 -11.53
CA LEU A 170 -9.51 -4.14 -10.86
C LEU A 170 -8.13 -4.39 -11.47
N GLU A 171 -7.76 -5.65 -11.66
CA GLU A 171 -6.48 -6.03 -12.26
C GLU A 171 -6.34 -5.47 -13.69
N ARG A 172 -7.41 -5.55 -14.50
CA ARG A 172 -7.42 -4.96 -15.84
C ARG A 172 -7.19 -3.45 -15.81
N ARG A 173 -7.80 -2.74 -14.85
CA ARG A 173 -7.60 -1.28 -14.69
C ARG A 173 -6.18 -0.93 -14.29
N GLU A 174 -5.58 -1.72 -13.39
CA GLU A 174 -4.19 -1.52 -12.99
C GLU A 174 -3.23 -1.75 -14.16
N GLN A 175 -3.44 -2.80 -14.95
CA GLN A 175 -2.63 -3.08 -16.14
C GLN A 175 -2.74 -1.96 -17.19
N VAL A 176 -3.95 -1.47 -17.47
CA VAL A 176 -4.16 -0.34 -18.39
C VAL A 176 -3.48 0.93 -17.88
N GLY A 177 -3.60 1.21 -16.58
CA GLY A 177 -2.94 2.37 -15.96
C GLY A 177 -1.42 2.29 -16.01
N ALA A 178 -0.84 1.11 -15.76
CA ALA A 178 0.60 0.88 -15.86
C ALA A 178 1.10 1.06 -17.30
N ALA A 179 0.35 0.55 -18.28
CA ALA A 179 0.66 0.72 -19.70
C ALA A 179 0.64 2.20 -20.13
N ASP A 180 -0.35 2.98 -19.68
CA ASP A 180 -0.43 4.43 -19.98
C ASP A 180 0.76 5.20 -19.42
N VAL A 181 1.12 4.95 -18.16
CA VAL A 181 2.28 5.60 -17.52
C VAL A 181 3.57 5.25 -18.26
N HIS A 182 3.75 3.99 -18.64
CA HIS A 182 4.92 3.55 -19.38
C HIS A 182 5.00 4.22 -20.77
N ALA A 183 3.87 4.34 -21.46
CA ALA A 183 3.79 5.03 -22.74
C ALA A 183 4.19 6.51 -22.63
N ARG A 184 3.67 7.22 -21.61
CA ARG A 184 4.03 8.64 -21.35
C ARG A 184 5.51 8.80 -21.01
N LEU A 185 6.08 7.90 -20.22
CA LEU A 185 7.51 7.94 -19.90
C LEU A 185 8.37 7.76 -21.16
N LYS A 186 8.00 6.83 -22.03
CA LYS A 186 8.69 6.60 -23.30
C LYS A 186 8.62 7.84 -24.20
N GLU A 187 7.46 8.48 -24.28
CA GLU A 187 7.28 9.73 -25.05
C GLU A 187 8.21 10.85 -24.52
N ILE A 188 8.28 11.04 -23.20
CA ILE A 188 9.18 12.05 -22.58
C ILE A 188 10.64 11.74 -22.89
N GLN A 189 11.05 10.46 -22.80
CA GLN A 189 12.41 10.05 -23.12
C GLN A 189 12.76 10.33 -24.58
N GLU A 190 11.90 9.95 -25.51
CA GLU A 190 12.11 10.22 -26.93
C GLU A 190 12.16 11.72 -27.25
N HIS A 191 11.32 12.52 -26.60
CA HIS A 191 11.33 13.97 -26.75
C HIS A 191 12.66 14.58 -26.26
N ASN A 192 13.14 14.14 -25.11
CA ASN A 192 14.41 14.61 -24.56
C ASN A 192 15.59 14.22 -25.47
N LEU A 193 15.64 12.98 -25.94
CA LEU A 193 16.69 12.52 -26.86
C LEU A 193 16.70 13.35 -28.15
N ARG A 194 15.52 13.63 -28.73
CA ARG A 194 15.41 14.51 -29.90
C ARG A 194 15.91 15.92 -29.62
N ARG A 195 15.61 16.46 -28.44
CA ARG A 195 16.06 17.79 -28.02
C ARG A 195 17.58 17.86 -27.85
N PHE A 196 18.19 16.84 -27.25
CA PHE A 196 19.65 16.77 -27.11
C PHE A 196 20.34 16.67 -28.47
N ALA A 197 19.87 15.80 -29.36
CA ALA A 197 20.42 15.70 -30.73
C ALA A 197 20.25 16.99 -31.55
N ALA A 198 19.22 17.80 -31.27
CA ALA A 198 19.08 19.12 -31.87
C ALA A 198 20.07 20.14 -31.29
N LEU A 199 20.31 20.11 -29.97
CA LEU A 199 21.29 20.97 -29.31
C LEU A 199 22.72 20.66 -29.77
N GLU A 200 23.08 19.38 -29.89
CA GLU A 200 24.40 18.96 -30.40
C GLU A 200 24.66 19.53 -31.81
N ARG A 201 23.70 19.36 -32.73
CA ARG A 201 23.81 19.94 -34.09
C ARG A 201 23.91 21.46 -34.10
N ASN A 202 23.16 22.14 -33.23
CA ASN A 202 23.25 23.60 -33.12
C ASN A 202 24.60 24.06 -32.57
N LEU A 203 25.15 23.33 -31.59
CA LEU A 203 26.48 23.61 -31.05
C LEU A 203 27.56 23.37 -32.09
N GLU A 204 27.52 22.27 -32.84
CA GLU A 204 28.43 22.00 -33.95
C GLU A 204 28.41 23.11 -35.00
N ALA A 205 27.22 23.58 -35.38
CA ALA A 205 27.07 24.68 -36.32
C ALA A 205 27.73 25.97 -35.79
N LEU A 206 27.53 26.31 -34.52
CA LEU A 206 28.17 27.47 -33.89
C LEU A 206 29.70 27.35 -33.89
N TYR A 207 30.25 26.19 -33.52
CA TYR A 207 31.70 25.95 -33.52
C TYR A 207 32.33 26.09 -34.91
N VAL A 208 31.69 25.54 -35.95
CA VAL A 208 32.16 25.69 -37.34
C VAL A 208 32.15 27.16 -37.77
N THR A 209 31.12 27.92 -37.39
CA THR A 209 31.07 29.36 -37.73
C THR A 209 32.12 30.18 -36.99
N SER A 210 32.42 29.88 -35.73
CA SER A 210 33.46 30.60 -34.98
C SER A 210 34.86 30.32 -35.51
N GLN A 211 35.14 29.11 -36.00
CA GLN A 211 36.47 28.74 -36.51
C GLN A 211 36.80 29.38 -37.88
N LYS A 212 35.78 29.74 -38.67
CA LYS A 212 35.96 30.33 -40.01
C LYS A 212 36.09 31.87 -39.99
N GLY A 213 35.94 32.49 -38.82
CA GLY A 213 35.99 33.94 -38.62
C GLY A 213 37.35 34.49 -38.18
N GLU A 214 38.35 33.63 -37.99
CA GLU A 214 39.78 33.98 -37.82
C GLU A 214 40.54 33.79 -39.14
#